data_AF-A0A524K6I4-F1
#
_entry.id   AF-A0A524K6I4-F1
#
_cell.length_a   1.000
_cell.length_b   1.000
_cell.length_c   1.000
_cell.angle_alpha   90.00
_cell.angle_beta   90.00
_cell.angle_gamma   90.00
#
_symmetry.space_group_name_H-M   'P 1'
#
loop_
_entity.id
_entity.type
_entity.pdbx_description
1 polymer ?
#
loop_
_entity_poly.entity_id
_entity_poly.type
_entity_poly.pdbx_seq_one_letter_code
_entity_poly.pdbx_strand_id
1 'polypeptide(L)'
;AIGLTLNTIQEDLMILAFLTDSNQSSLEKTAAVFGWPTLPAANRDASTIEACKELAVHMQQTYLKLKPVLEEKGMDDLYRKIEMPIVPVLVEMEREGIRVDLEILNRIADETLIKINELTQAILGEAGVEFNINSPKQIAEILFDKLQLPSNKKRSTSIDVLEELSASHPIVADLIEFRKYQKLYSTYAQGLKKFIQTDGKIHTDYKQCVAATGRLSSTDPNLQNISIRNEETREIRKAFVAEEGHILYS
;
A
#
# COMPACT_ATOMS: atom_id res chain seq x y z
N ALA A 1 12.07 -6.17 -19.97
CA ALA A 1 11.02 -5.53 -20.79
C ALA A 1 10.72 -6.39 -22.02
N ILE A 2 9.45 -6.62 -22.36
CA ILE A 2 9.02 -7.42 -23.52
C ILE A 2 9.24 -6.72 -24.88
N GLY A 3 9.96 -5.60 -24.91
CA GLY A 3 10.30 -4.87 -26.15
C GLY A 3 9.12 -4.22 -26.88
N LEU A 4 7.94 -4.12 -26.25
CA LEU A 4 6.76 -3.52 -26.84
C LEU A 4 6.56 -2.09 -26.32
N THR A 5 6.41 -1.14 -27.25
CA THR A 5 6.01 0.23 -26.95
C THR A 5 4.53 0.40 -27.26
N LEU A 6 3.71 0.61 -26.23
CA LEU A 6 2.27 0.82 -26.35
C LEU A 6 1.97 2.30 -26.59
N ASN A 7 2.33 2.80 -27.78
CA ASN A 7 2.17 4.22 -28.13
C ASN A 7 0.72 4.64 -28.46
N THR A 8 -0.25 3.73 -28.33
CA THR A 8 -1.59 3.88 -28.92
C THR A 8 -2.74 3.45 -28.01
N ILE A 9 -2.54 3.35 -26.69
CA ILE A 9 -3.65 3.03 -25.79
C ILE A 9 -4.58 4.25 -25.74
N GLN A 10 -5.71 4.15 -26.42
CA GLN A 10 -6.73 5.21 -26.45
C GLN A 10 -7.87 4.95 -25.46
N GLU A 11 -8.00 3.72 -25.00
CA GLU A 11 -9.10 3.28 -24.15
C GLU A 11 -8.61 2.34 -23.06
N ASP A 12 -9.17 2.49 -21.86
CA ASP A 12 -9.01 1.57 -20.76
C ASP A 12 -10.39 1.28 -20.16
N LEU A 13 -10.84 0.03 -20.29
CA LEU A 13 -12.14 -0.41 -19.81
C LEU A 13 -12.26 -0.35 -18.28
N MET A 14 -11.17 -0.59 -17.55
CA MET A 14 -11.19 -0.55 -16.09
C MET A 14 -11.36 0.88 -15.60
N ILE A 15 -10.65 1.84 -16.19
CA ILE A 15 -10.82 3.26 -15.88
C ILE A 15 -12.23 3.72 -16.25
N LEU A 16 -12.70 3.39 -17.46
CA LEU A 16 -14.04 3.74 -17.91
C LEU A 16 -15.11 3.17 -16.98
N ALA A 17 -15.02 1.89 -16.62
CA ALA A 17 -15.97 1.25 -15.70
C ALA A 17 -15.95 1.92 -14.32
N PHE A 18 -14.77 2.19 -13.77
CA PHE A 18 -14.62 2.84 -12.47
C PHE A 18 -15.23 4.25 -12.45
N LEU A 19 -15.04 5.05 -13.51
CA LEU A 19 -15.64 6.37 -13.62
C LEU A 19 -17.17 6.32 -13.78
N THR A 20 -17.69 5.27 -14.42
CA THR A 20 -19.15 5.07 -14.49
C THR A 20 -19.74 4.60 -13.16
N ASP A 21 -19.03 3.77 -12.40
CA ASP A 21 -19.43 3.32 -11.06
C ASP A 21 -18.17 2.93 -10.28
N SER A 22 -17.84 3.71 -9.24
CA SER A 22 -16.64 3.49 -8.42
C SER A 22 -16.59 2.13 -7.70
N ASN A 23 -17.70 1.39 -7.63
CA ASN A 23 -17.67 0.01 -7.16
C ASN A 23 -16.95 -0.93 -8.14
N GLN A 24 -16.87 -0.57 -9.43
CA GLN A 24 -16.15 -1.29 -10.49
C GLN A 24 -14.63 -1.03 -10.42
N SER A 25 -14.03 -1.37 -9.30
CA SER A 25 -12.60 -1.13 -8.99
C SER A 25 -11.64 -2.22 -9.48
N SER A 26 -12.15 -3.26 -10.15
CA SER A 26 -11.32 -4.30 -10.76
C SER A 26 -12.06 -4.99 -11.92
N LEU A 27 -11.32 -5.65 -12.80
CA LEU A 27 -11.89 -6.40 -13.91
C LEU A 27 -12.76 -7.56 -13.43
N GLU A 28 -12.48 -8.18 -12.29
CA GLU A 28 -13.30 -9.25 -11.72
C GLU A 28 -14.67 -8.74 -11.28
N LYS A 29 -14.73 -7.53 -10.70
CA LYS A 29 -16.00 -6.91 -10.32
C LYS A 29 -16.82 -6.55 -11.57
N THR A 30 -16.17 -5.99 -12.58
CA THR A 30 -16.81 -5.69 -13.86
C THR A 30 -17.28 -6.96 -14.56
N ALA A 31 -16.46 -8.01 -14.58
CA ALA A 31 -16.81 -9.32 -15.11
C ALA A 31 -18.05 -9.91 -14.42
N ALA A 32 -18.12 -9.82 -13.09
CA ALA A 32 -19.27 -10.32 -12.33
C ALA A 32 -20.57 -9.57 -12.66
N VAL A 33 -20.51 -8.25 -12.88
CA VAL A 33 -21.69 -7.45 -13.23
C VAL A 33 -22.14 -7.69 -14.67
N PHE A 34 -21.19 -7.84 -15.60
CA PHE A 34 -21.50 -7.97 -17.03
C PHE A 34 -21.54 -9.42 -17.53
N GLY A 35 -21.34 -10.40 -16.65
CA GLY A 35 -21.42 -11.82 -16.95
C GLY A 35 -20.32 -12.30 -17.90
N TRP A 36 -19.08 -11.86 -17.70
CA TRP A 36 -17.94 -12.33 -18.50
C TRP A 36 -17.54 -13.76 -18.12
N PRO A 37 -16.90 -14.52 -19.04
CA PRO A 37 -16.24 -15.76 -18.68
C PRO A 37 -15.10 -15.51 -17.68
N THR A 38 -14.67 -16.57 -17.00
CA THR A 38 -13.51 -16.52 -16.10
C THR A 38 -12.29 -16.00 -16.86
N LEU A 39 -11.56 -15.08 -16.23
CA LEU A 39 -10.31 -14.56 -16.79
C LEU A 39 -9.35 -15.74 -17.08
N PRO A 40 -8.83 -15.86 -18.31
CA PRO A 40 -8.01 -17.00 -18.69
C PRO A 40 -6.68 -17.00 -17.94
N ALA A 41 -6.13 -18.20 -17.72
CA ALA A 41 -4.81 -18.35 -17.12
C ALA A 41 -3.73 -17.74 -18.02
N ALA A 42 -2.63 -17.26 -17.43
CA ALA A 42 -1.51 -16.69 -18.17
C ALA A 42 -0.62 -17.77 -18.83
N ASN A 43 -1.22 -18.58 -19.71
CA ASN A 43 -0.52 -19.57 -20.52
C ASN A 43 -0.68 -19.24 -22.02
N ARG A 44 -0.06 -20.02 -22.91
CA ARG A 44 -0.10 -19.78 -24.38
C ARG A 44 -0.68 -20.95 -25.17
N ASP A 45 -1.53 -21.78 -24.54
CA ASP A 45 -2.19 -22.88 -25.23
C ASP A 45 -3.39 -22.41 -26.06
N ALA A 46 -3.89 -23.28 -26.93
CA ALA A 46 -5.00 -22.95 -27.82
C ALA A 46 -6.29 -22.60 -27.06
N SER A 47 -6.56 -23.24 -25.93
CA SER A 47 -7.74 -22.97 -25.10
C SER A 47 -7.70 -21.58 -24.48
N THR A 48 -6.54 -21.16 -23.98
CA THR A 48 -6.34 -19.82 -23.42
C THR A 48 -6.42 -18.75 -24.48
N ILE A 49 -5.85 -19.00 -25.68
CA ILE A 49 -5.99 -18.07 -26.81
C ILE A 49 -7.47 -17.88 -27.15
N GLU A 50 -8.26 -18.95 -27.18
CA GLU A 50 -9.69 -18.85 -27.48
C GLU A 50 -10.47 -18.12 -26.37
N ALA A 51 -10.20 -18.44 -25.11
CA ALA A 51 -10.79 -17.73 -23.96
C ALA A 51 -10.43 -16.23 -23.95
N CYS A 52 -9.20 -15.86 -24.34
CA CYS A 52 -8.79 -14.46 -24.51
C CYS A 52 -9.60 -13.74 -25.59
N LYS A 53 -9.92 -14.41 -26.72
CA LYS A 53 -10.76 -13.82 -27.77
C LYS A 53 -12.18 -13.59 -27.27
N GLU A 54 -12.76 -14.59 -26.61
CA GLU A 54 -14.10 -14.49 -26.02
C GLU A 54 -14.16 -13.34 -25.02
N LEU A 55 -13.17 -13.26 -24.11
CA LEU A 55 -13.04 -12.15 -23.17
C LEU A 55 -12.92 -10.80 -23.87
N ALA A 56 -12.11 -10.68 -24.93
CA ALA A 56 -11.97 -9.44 -25.68
C ALA A 56 -13.31 -8.96 -26.29
N VAL A 57 -14.14 -9.88 -26.78
CA VAL A 57 -15.50 -9.57 -27.27
C VAL A 57 -16.37 -9.04 -26.12
N HIS A 58 -16.36 -9.70 -24.97
CA HIS A 58 -17.11 -9.24 -23.80
C HIS A 58 -16.65 -7.86 -23.30
N MET A 59 -15.34 -7.64 -23.23
CA MET A 59 -14.77 -6.35 -22.87
C MET A 59 -15.20 -5.24 -23.85
N GLN A 60 -15.15 -5.50 -25.15
CA GLN A 60 -15.59 -4.53 -26.17
C GLN A 60 -17.09 -4.24 -26.06
N GLN A 61 -17.93 -5.26 -25.82
CA GLN A 61 -19.37 -5.07 -25.64
C GLN A 61 -19.68 -4.26 -24.38
N THR A 62 -18.98 -4.54 -23.27
CA THR A 62 -19.13 -3.75 -22.03
C THR A 62 -18.67 -2.31 -22.25
N TYR A 63 -17.55 -2.08 -22.94
CA TYR A 63 -17.11 -0.74 -23.31
C TYR A 63 -18.20 0.03 -24.05
N LEU A 64 -18.80 -0.56 -25.09
CA LEU A 64 -19.85 0.08 -25.89
C LEU A 64 -21.11 0.40 -25.07
N LYS A 65 -21.41 -0.39 -24.04
CA LYS A 65 -22.52 -0.12 -23.11
C LYS A 65 -22.22 1.00 -22.12
N LEU A 66 -20.98 1.05 -21.62
CA LEU A 66 -20.59 1.98 -20.57
C LEU A 66 -20.19 3.36 -21.11
N LYS A 67 -19.73 3.46 -22.36
CA LYS A 67 -19.34 4.75 -22.96
C LYS A 67 -20.49 5.79 -22.94
N PRO A 68 -21.73 5.48 -23.38
CA PRO A 68 -22.83 6.44 -23.25
C PRO A 68 -23.15 6.81 -21.80
N VAL A 69 -22.97 5.89 -20.85
CA VAL A 69 -23.17 6.15 -19.41
C VAL A 69 -22.12 7.12 -18.87
N LEU A 70 -20.87 6.99 -19.32
CA LEU A 70 -19.79 7.93 -18.98
C LEU A 70 -20.12 9.34 -19.48
N GLU A 71 -20.61 9.45 -20.72
CA GLU A 71 -21.04 10.71 -21.35
C GLU A 71 -22.22 11.34 -20.60
N GLU A 72 -23.26 10.55 -20.28
CA GLU A 72 -24.43 10.99 -19.50
C GLU A 72 -24.04 11.53 -18.12
N LYS A 73 -23.01 10.93 -17.49
CA LYS A 73 -22.46 11.39 -16.21
C LYS A 73 -21.52 12.60 -16.32
N GLY A 74 -21.25 13.10 -17.53
CA GLY A 74 -20.34 14.21 -17.77
C GLY A 74 -18.88 13.88 -17.44
N MET A 75 -18.49 12.60 -17.48
CA MET A 75 -17.16 12.13 -17.09
C MET A 75 -16.20 11.95 -18.27
N ASP A 76 -16.64 12.18 -19.52
CA ASP A 76 -15.79 12.01 -20.71
C ASP A 76 -14.55 12.92 -20.66
N ASP A 77 -14.70 14.17 -20.25
CA ASP A 77 -13.57 15.10 -20.12
C ASP A 77 -12.54 14.62 -19.07
N LEU A 78 -12.99 14.10 -17.92
CA LEU A 78 -12.11 13.54 -16.89
C LEU A 78 -11.38 12.31 -17.42
N TYR A 79 -12.10 11.40 -18.08
CA TYR A 79 -11.54 10.21 -18.70
C TYR A 79 -10.49 10.55 -19.76
N ARG A 80 -10.81 11.45 -20.70
CA ARG A 80 -9.99 11.76 -21.87
C ARG A 80 -8.81 12.68 -21.58
N LYS A 81 -9.00 13.68 -20.70
CA LYS A 81 -8.01 14.74 -20.49
C LYS A 81 -7.14 14.52 -19.26
N ILE A 82 -7.53 13.62 -18.34
CA ILE A 82 -6.79 13.36 -17.10
C ILE A 82 -6.44 11.87 -16.97
N GLU A 83 -7.44 10.99 -16.90
CA GLU A 83 -7.20 9.59 -16.55
C GLU A 83 -6.47 8.79 -17.63
N MET A 84 -6.81 8.96 -18.91
CA MET A 84 -6.09 8.29 -19.99
C MET A 84 -4.68 8.85 -20.22
N PRO A 85 -4.45 10.18 -20.23
CA PRO A 85 -3.10 10.75 -20.39
C PRO A 85 -2.13 10.41 -19.25
N ILE A 86 -2.61 10.14 -18.04
CA ILE A 86 -1.74 9.77 -16.92
C ILE A 86 -1.30 8.29 -16.97
N VAL A 87 -2.04 7.40 -17.66
CA VAL A 87 -1.66 5.97 -17.80
C VAL A 87 -0.21 5.78 -18.26
N PRO A 88 0.25 6.34 -19.40
CA PRO A 88 1.63 6.16 -19.83
C PRO A 88 2.64 6.76 -18.85
N VAL A 89 2.30 7.86 -18.17
CA VAL A 89 3.15 8.48 -17.13
C VAL A 89 3.32 7.53 -15.95
N LEU A 90 2.23 6.91 -15.46
CA LEU A 90 2.31 5.94 -14.37
C LEU A 90 3.14 4.73 -14.79
N VAL A 91 2.93 4.19 -15.99
CA VAL A 91 3.74 3.07 -16.51
C VAL A 91 5.23 3.42 -16.56
N GLU A 92 5.58 4.64 -16.98
CA GLU A 92 6.97 5.11 -16.96
C GLU A 92 7.51 5.26 -15.54
N MET A 93 6.73 5.82 -14.61
CA MET A 93 7.11 5.93 -13.20
C MET A 93 7.33 4.56 -12.55
N GLU A 94 6.43 3.61 -12.79
CA GLU A 94 6.55 2.23 -12.30
C GLU A 94 7.78 1.55 -12.86
N ARG A 95 8.06 1.71 -14.17
CA ARG A 95 9.24 1.14 -14.82
C ARG A 95 10.55 1.77 -14.36
N GLU A 96 10.56 3.07 -14.14
CA GLU A 96 11.74 3.79 -13.65
C GLU A 96 12.07 3.36 -12.22
N GLY A 97 11.05 3.22 -11.37
CA GLY A 97 11.20 2.88 -9.96
C GLY A 97 11.93 3.96 -9.17
N ILE A 98 12.24 3.67 -7.91
CA ILE A 98 13.03 4.55 -7.04
C ILE A 98 14.23 3.80 -6.47
N ARG A 99 15.43 4.39 -6.59
CA ARG A 99 16.66 3.80 -6.08
C ARG A 99 16.66 3.80 -4.55
N VAL A 100 17.03 2.66 -3.97
CA VAL A 100 17.08 2.46 -2.53
C VAL A 100 18.45 1.97 -2.08
N ASP A 101 19.00 2.63 -1.08
CA ASP A 101 20.24 2.24 -0.40
C ASP A 101 19.96 1.18 0.67
N LEU A 102 20.45 -0.04 0.40
CA LEU A 102 20.27 -1.19 1.27
C LEU A 102 21.08 -1.07 2.58
N GLU A 103 22.24 -0.42 2.54
CA GLU A 103 23.08 -0.24 3.73
C GLU A 103 22.41 0.70 4.72
N ILE A 104 21.79 1.78 4.23
CA ILE A 104 20.99 2.68 5.06
C ILE A 104 19.81 1.93 5.69
N LEU A 105 19.09 1.10 4.93
CA LEU A 105 18.00 0.28 5.48
C LEU A 105 18.49 -0.74 6.52
N ASN A 106 19.65 -1.37 6.31
CA ASN A 106 20.24 -2.30 7.28
C ASN A 106 20.59 -1.58 8.58
N ARG A 107 21.26 -0.43 8.50
CA ARG A 107 21.61 0.37 9.66
C ARG A 107 20.37 0.80 10.46
N ILE A 108 19.34 1.31 9.78
CA ILE A 108 18.06 1.68 10.44
C ILE A 108 17.44 0.45 11.10
N ALA A 109 17.45 -0.72 10.44
CA ALA A 109 16.90 -1.94 11.00
C ALA A 109 17.62 -2.36 12.29
N ASP A 110 18.95 -2.34 12.29
CA ASP A 110 19.77 -2.73 13.45
C ASP A 110 19.58 -1.76 14.63
N GLU A 111 19.62 -0.45 14.37
CA GLU A 111 19.36 0.59 15.38
C GLU A 111 17.95 0.45 15.98
N THR A 112 16.96 0.18 15.13
CA THR A 112 15.56 0.01 15.56
C THR A 112 15.38 -1.27 16.39
N LEU A 113 16.06 -2.36 16.02
CA LEU A 113 15.97 -3.64 16.73
C LEU A 113 16.54 -3.54 18.15
N ILE A 114 17.62 -2.77 18.34
CA ILE A 114 18.15 -2.47 19.67
C ILE A 114 17.08 -1.79 20.53
N LYS A 115 16.42 -0.76 19.98
CA LYS A 115 15.36 -0.02 20.70
C LYS A 115 14.16 -0.89 21.02
N ILE A 116 13.73 -1.75 20.10
CA ILE A 116 12.65 -2.72 20.32
C ILE A 116 13.00 -3.64 21.49
N ASN A 117 14.23 -4.14 21.56
CA ASN A 117 14.67 -5.03 22.63
C ASN A 117 14.75 -4.32 23.99
N GLU A 118 15.28 -3.10 24.04
CA GLU A 118 15.33 -2.26 25.25
C GLU A 118 13.91 -2.03 25.80
N LEU A 119 12.99 -1.57 24.95
CA LEU A 119 11.58 -1.33 25.31
C LEU A 119 10.87 -2.62 25.72
N THR A 120 11.15 -3.73 25.05
CA THR A 120 10.59 -5.04 25.42
C THR A 120 10.97 -5.41 26.85
N GLN A 121 12.24 -5.27 27.22
CA GLN A 121 12.68 -5.59 28.58
C GLN A 121 12.06 -4.64 29.62
N ALA A 122 11.96 -3.35 29.32
CA ALA A 122 11.30 -2.38 30.19
C ALA A 122 9.81 -2.74 30.43
N ILE A 123 9.07 -2.98 29.34
CA ILE A 123 7.63 -3.34 29.39
C ILE A 123 7.40 -4.63 30.18
N LEU A 124 8.22 -5.67 29.96
CA LEU A 124 8.10 -6.93 30.71
C LEU A 124 8.43 -6.73 32.20
N GLY A 125 9.44 -5.92 32.50
CA GLY A 125 9.83 -5.57 33.87
C GLY A 125 8.71 -4.85 34.61
N GLU A 126 8.08 -3.85 33.98
CA GLU A 126 6.95 -3.11 34.56
C GLU A 126 5.68 -3.95 34.69
N ALA A 127 5.41 -4.82 33.71
CA ALA A 127 4.29 -5.75 33.78
C ALA A 127 4.48 -6.81 34.85
N GLY A 128 5.73 -7.15 35.20
CA GLY A 128 6.10 -8.17 36.20
C GLY A 128 5.67 -9.59 35.83
N VAL A 129 5.36 -9.84 34.55
CA VAL A 129 5.05 -11.15 33.96
C VAL A 129 5.52 -11.16 32.51
N GLU A 130 5.90 -12.33 32.01
CA GLU A 130 6.20 -12.50 30.59
C GLU A 130 4.91 -12.61 29.76
N PHE A 131 4.88 -11.90 28.64
CA PHE A 131 3.83 -12.00 27.64
C PHE A 131 4.35 -11.57 26.26
N ASN A 132 3.61 -11.88 25.21
CA ASN A 132 3.89 -11.45 23.85
C ASN A 132 3.41 -10.01 23.64
N ILE A 133 4.36 -9.06 23.65
CA ILE A 133 4.11 -7.63 23.42
C ILE A 133 3.56 -7.36 22.01
N ASN A 134 3.76 -8.26 21.04
CA ASN A 134 3.14 -8.12 19.72
C ASN A 134 1.65 -8.50 19.69
N SER A 135 1.10 -9.08 20.77
CA SER A 135 -0.31 -9.50 20.85
C SER A 135 -1.17 -8.41 21.47
N PRO A 136 -2.05 -7.74 20.70
CA PRO A 136 -2.95 -6.72 21.25
C PRO A 136 -3.85 -7.25 22.37
N LYS A 137 -4.20 -8.54 22.31
CA LYS A 137 -5.00 -9.21 23.34
C LYS A 137 -4.25 -9.30 24.66
N GLN A 138 -3.00 -9.76 24.63
CA GLN A 138 -2.21 -9.89 25.87
C GLN A 138 -1.86 -8.52 26.44
N ILE A 139 -1.55 -7.52 25.61
CA ILE A 139 -1.41 -6.12 26.08
C ILE A 139 -2.71 -5.67 26.78
N ALA A 140 -3.88 -5.94 26.21
CA ALA A 140 -5.15 -5.53 26.81
C ALA A 140 -5.42 -6.23 28.16
N GLU A 141 -4.99 -7.48 28.33
CA GLU A 141 -5.06 -8.19 29.62
C GLU A 141 -4.14 -7.53 30.66
N ILE A 142 -2.90 -7.21 30.28
CA ILE A 142 -1.94 -6.52 31.16
C ILE A 142 -2.46 -5.13 31.58
N LEU A 143 -2.84 -4.29 30.62
CA LEU A 143 -3.24 -2.91 30.92
C LEU A 143 -4.51 -2.84 31.75
N PHE A 144 -5.54 -3.62 31.40
CA PHE A 144 -6.87 -3.40 31.97
C PHE A 144 -7.25 -4.41 33.06
N ASP A 145 -6.67 -5.61 33.10
CA ASP A 145 -6.97 -6.59 34.15
C ASP A 145 -5.88 -6.61 35.24
N LYS A 146 -4.60 -6.54 34.85
CA LYS A 146 -3.52 -6.57 35.84
C LYS A 146 -3.25 -5.19 36.43
N LEU A 147 -3.06 -4.19 35.58
CA LEU A 147 -2.79 -2.81 36.01
C LEU A 147 -4.05 -2.00 36.30
N GLN A 148 -5.24 -2.56 35.99
CA GLN A 148 -6.54 -1.96 36.27
C GLN A 148 -6.70 -0.54 35.70
N LEU A 149 -6.07 -0.28 34.54
CA LEU A 149 -6.20 0.99 33.83
C LEU A 149 -7.61 1.14 33.24
N PRO A 150 -8.14 2.37 33.10
CA PRO A 150 -9.44 2.59 32.49
C PRO A 150 -9.46 2.10 31.04
N SER A 151 -10.56 1.47 30.63
CA SER A 151 -10.72 0.90 29.29
C SER A 151 -12.05 1.30 28.65
N ASN A 152 -12.06 1.39 27.33
CA ASN A 152 -13.30 1.51 26.56
C ASN A 152 -14.00 0.14 26.44
N LYS A 153 -15.27 0.13 26.01
CA LYS A 153 -16.06 -1.12 25.84
C LYS A 153 -15.38 -2.18 24.96
N LYS A 154 -14.51 -1.77 24.03
CA LYS A 154 -13.81 -2.66 23.10
C LYS A 154 -12.46 -3.14 23.63
N ARG A 155 -11.97 -2.59 24.76
CA ARG A 155 -10.64 -2.83 25.31
C ARG A 155 -9.54 -2.69 24.24
N SER A 156 -9.70 -1.68 23.38
CA SER A 156 -8.74 -1.41 22.30
C SER A 156 -7.40 -0.98 22.89
N THR A 157 -6.33 -1.40 22.26
CA THR A 157 -4.97 -0.94 22.57
C THR A 157 -4.41 -0.08 21.44
N SER A 158 -5.25 0.48 20.56
CA SER A 158 -4.81 1.38 19.46
C SER A 158 -3.97 2.56 19.98
N ILE A 159 -3.13 3.13 19.12
CA ILE A 159 -2.27 4.28 19.48
C ILE A 159 -3.10 5.40 20.12
N ASP A 160 -4.23 5.80 19.51
CA ASP A 160 -5.11 6.84 20.06
C ASP A 160 -5.58 6.53 21.49
N VAL A 161 -5.87 5.26 21.80
CA VAL A 161 -6.30 4.85 23.15
C VAL A 161 -5.13 4.82 24.12
N LEU A 162 -3.94 4.42 23.66
CA LEU A 162 -2.74 4.47 24.49
C LEU A 162 -2.33 5.93 24.79
N GLU A 163 -2.47 6.83 23.83
CA GLU A 163 -2.16 8.26 24.03
C GLU A 163 -3.05 8.88 25.11
N GLU A 164 -4.34 8.57 25.14
CA GLU A 164 -5.26 8.96 26.22
C GLU A 164 -4.84 8.42 27.60
N LEU A 165 -4.19 7.25 27.63
CA LEU A 165 -3.73 6.57 28.84
C LEU A 165 -2.28 6.90 29.23
N SER A 166 -1.57 7.70 28.44
CA SER A 166 -0.13 7.97 28.60
C SER A 166 0.25 8.49 29.99
N ALA A 167 -0.62 9.28 30.62
CA ALA A 167 -0.42 9.82 31.96
C ALA A 167 -0.78 8.83 33.10
N SER A 168 -1.39 7.68 32.77
CA SER A 168 -1.90 6.73 33.77
C SER A 168 -0.84 5.75 34.27
N HIS A 169 0.12 5.36 33.43
CA HIS A 169 1.20 4.45 33.80
C HIS A 169 2.39 4.52 32.82
N PRO A 170 3.65 4.46 33.30
CA PRO A 170 4.85 4.49 32.44
C PRO A 170 4.84 3.49 31.28
N ILE A 171 4.42 2.24 31.53
CA ILE A 171 4.25 1.18 30.52
C ILE A 171 3.51 1.61 29.25
N VAL A 172 2.59 2.58 29.37
CA VAL A 172 1.80 3.06 28.23
C VAL A 172 2.68 3.87 27.28
N ALA A 173 3.56 4.72 27.80
CA ALA A 173 4.52 5.48 27.00
C ALA A 173 5.48 4.53 26.27
N ASP A 174 6.03 3.54 26.98
CA ASP A 174 6.91 2.53 26.40
C ASP A 174 6.21 1.69 25.32
N LEU A 175 4.92 1.35 25.51
CA LEU A 175 4.13 0.64 24.50
C LEU A 175 3.89 1.46 23.23
N ILE A 176 3.68 2.78 23.37
CA ILE A 176 3.55 3.67 22.22
C ILE A 176 4.86 3.70 21.44
N GLU A 177 6.00 3.90 22.12
CA GLU A 177 7.32 3.87 21.49
C GLU A 177 7.64 2.50 20.87
N PHE A 178 7.31 1.40 21.57
CA PHE A 178 7.52 0.06 21.06
C PHE A 178 6.78 -0.15 19.74
N ARG A 179 5.51 0.24 19.65
CA ARG A 179 4.71 0.10 18.42
C ARG A 179 5.21 0.96 17.27
N LYS A 180 5.67 2.17 17.62
CA LYS A 180 6.33 3.12 16.74
C LYS A 180 7.55 2.42 16.08
N TYR A 181 8.54 2.01 16.87
CA TYR A 181 9.73 1.30 16.39
C TYR A 181 9.41 -0.05 15.72
N GLN A 182 8.44 -0.81 16.22
CA GLN A 182 8.05 -2.09 15.62
C GLN A 182 7.51 -1.89 14.20
N LYS A 183 6.73 -0.83 13.96
CA LYS A 183 6.26 -0.46 12.62
C LYS A 183 7.41 0.03 11.75
N LEU A 184 8.29 0.88 12.29
CA LEU A 184 9.51 1.33 11.61
C LEU A 184 10.35 0.14 11.12
N TYR A 185 10.56 -0.85 11.96
CA TYR A 185 11.32 -2.06 11.63
C TYR A 185 10.60 -2.96 10.63
N SER A 186 9.40 -3.42 10.97
CA SER A 186 8.72 -4.49 10.23
C SER A 186 8.11 -4.04 8.91
N THR A 187 7.46 -2.87 8.89
CA THR A 187 6.81 -2.35 7.68
C THR A 187 7.82 -1.70 6.74
N TYR A 188 8.80 -0.98 7.29
CA TYR A 188 9.69 -0.15 6.49
C TYR A 188 11.11 -0.71 6.40
N ALA A 189 11.88 -0.74 7.49
CA ALA A 189 13.32 -1.05 7.43
C ALA A 189 13.59 -2.46 6.86
N GLN A 190 12.93 -3.49 7.39
CA GLN A 190 12.97 -4.84 6.82
C GLN A 190 11.93 -5.03 5.72
N GLY A 191 10.75 -4.42 5.91
CA GLY A 191 9.62 -4.61 5.01
C GLY A 191 9.84 -4.09 3.60
N LEU A 192 10.66 -3.05 3.39
CA LEU A 192 10.98 -2.52 2.06
C LEU A 192 12.00 -3.38 1.31
N LYS A 193 12.91 -4.08 2.02
CA LYS A 193 13.99 -4.86 1.40
C LYS A 193 13.48 -5.92 0.43
N LYS A 194 12.34 -6.54 0.74
CA LYS A 194 11.67 -7.55 -0.10
C LYS A 194 11.10 -7.00 -1.42
N PHE A 195 10.99 -5.68 -1.57
CA PHE A 195 10.53 -5.03 -2.79
C PHE A 195 11.67 -4.45 -3.64
N ILE A 196 12.90 -4.49 -3.14
CA ILE A 196 14.07 -4.07 -3.90
C ILE A 196 14.34 -5.12 -4.97
N GLN A 197 14.26 -4.73 -6.23
CA GLN A 197 14.53 -5.59 -7.37
C GLN A 197 16.04 -5.67 -7.65
N THR A 198 16.42 -6.49 -8.63
CA THR A 198 17.83 -6.75 -8.98
C THR A 198 18.57 -5.52 -9.49
N ASP A 199 17.85 -4.49 -9.96
CA ASP A 199 18.41 -3.20 -10.34
C ASP A 199 18.60 -2.24 -9.15
N GLY A 200 18.30 -2.71 -7.93
CA GLY A 200 18.45 -1.91 -6.71
C GLY A 200 17.35 -0.87 -6.51
N LYS A 201 16.24 -0.98 -7.23
CA LYS A 201 15.11 -0.05 -7.14
C LYS A 201 13.86 -0.73 -6.58
N ILE A 202 12.94 0.08 -6.06
CA ILE A 202 11.58 -0.32 -5.73
C ILE A 202 10.65 0.19 -6.84
N HIS A 203 9.88 -0.71 -7.42
CA HIS A 203 8.86 -0.42 -8.44
C HIS A 203 7.49 -0.61 -7.78
N THR A 204 6.94 0.47 -7.22
CA THR A 204 5.61 0.44 -6.61
C THR A 204 4.53 0.37 -7.68
N ASP A 205 3.42 -0.29 -7.39
CA ASP A 205 2.24 -0.29 -8.25
C ASP A 205 1.36 0.93 -7.94
N TYR A 206 1.10 1.78 -8.92
CA TYR A 206 0.11 2.85 -8.83
C TYR A 206 -1.26 2.35 -9.30
N LYS A 207 -2.27 2.47 -8.43
CA LYS A 207 -3.66 2.09 -8.71
C LYS A 207 -4.51 3.35 -8.92
N GLN A 208 -5.07 3.48 -10.13
CA GLN A 208 -6.01 4.55 -10.48
C GLN A 208 -7.43 4.26 -9.99
N CYS A 209 -7.90 3.01 -10.10
CA CYS A 209 -9.30 2.65 -9.88
C CYS A 209 -9.63 2.14 -8.46
N VAL A 210 -9.10 2.79 -7.42
CA VAL A 210 -9.29 2.36 -6.02
C VAL A 210 -10.05 3.38 -5.19
N ALA A 211 -9.54 4.62 -5.10
CA ALA A 211 -10.16 5.63 -4.25
C ALA A 211 -11.33 6.30 -4.97
N ALA A 212 -12.53 6.27 -4.40
CA ALA A 212 -13.71 6.94 -4.95
C ALA A 212 -13.54 8.46 -5.12
N THR A 213 -12.55 9.05 -4.45
CA THR A 213 -12.20 10.48 -4.56
C THR A 213 -11.29 10.80 -5.75
N GLY A 214 -10.88 9.81 -6.55
CA GLY A 214 -9.96 9.97 -7.68
C GLY A 214 -8.49 10.09 -7.30
N ARG A 215 -8.14 9.85 -6.03
CA ARG A 215 -6.72 9.82 -5.60
C ARG A 215 -6.06 8.52 -6.02
N LEU A 216 -4.86 8.61 -6.59
CA LEU A 216 -3.99 7.45 -6.77
C LEU A 216 -3.71 6.79 -5.43
N SER A 217 -3.61 5.47 -5.41
CA SER A 217 -3.04 4.71 -4.29
C SER A 217 -1.83 3.90 -4.76
N SER A 218 -0.85 3.67 -3.88
CA SER A 218 0.30 2.82 -4.18
C SER A 218 0.27 1.49 -3.41
N THR A 219 0.65 0.38 -4.05
CA THR A 219 0.85 -0.93 -3.40
C THR A 219 2.22 -1.53 -3.73
N ASP A 220 2.60 -2.56 -2.97
CA ASP A 220 3.78 -3.40 -3.22
C ASP A 220 5.12 -2.67 -3.47
N PRO A 221 5.56 -1.76 -2.56
CA PRO A 221 4.95 -1.36 -1.28
C PRO A 221 4.18 -0.04 -1.40
N ASN A 222 3.35 0.27 -0.40
CA ASN A 222 2.66 1.57 -0.36
C ASN A 222 3.63 2.71 0.03
N LEU A 223 4.23 3.36 -0.97
CA LEU A 223 5.17 4.48 -0.79
C LEU A 223 4.50 5.78 -0.34
N GLN A 224 3.19 5.96 -0.57
CA GLN A 224 2.45 7.14 -0.09
C GLN A 224 2.39 7.24 1.44
N ASN A 225 2.53 6.12 2.14
CA ASN A 225 2.55 6.08 3.61
C ASN A 225 3.89 6.51 4.22
N ILE A 226 4.91 6.85 3.43
CA ILE A 226 6.23 7.29 3.90
C ILE A 226 6.28 8.83 3.95
N SER A 227 5.56 9.39 4.93
CA SER A 227 5.39 10.83 5.12
C SER A 227 6.67 11.53 5.59
N ILE A 228 6.83 12.81 5.29
CA ILE A 228 7.92 13.65 5.83
C ILE A 228 7.63 14.15 7.26
N ARG A 229 6.36 14.11 7.69
CA ARG A 229 5.92 14.72 8.95
C ARG A 229 6.29 13.91 10.18
N ASN A 230 6.48 12.60 10.03
CA ASN A 230 6.86 11.73 11.13
C ASN A 230 8.37 11.49 11.08
N GLU A 231 9.04 11.64 12.21
CA GLU A 231 10.50 11.47 12.33
C GLU A 231 10.96 10.10 11.83
N GLU A 232 10.20 9.05 12.13
CA GLU A 232 10.54 7.68 11.73
C GLU A 232 10.53 7.49 10.22
N THR A 233 9.46 7.97 9.56
CA THR A 233 9.35 7.85 8.11
C THR A 233 10.30 8.82 7.43
N ARG A 234 10.70 9.91 8.09
CA ARG A 234 11.79 10.78 7.64
C ARG A 234 13.14 10.06 7.65
N GLU A 235 13.43 9.24 8.67
CA GLU A 235 14.63 8.40 8.67
C GLU A 235 14.60 7.38 7.52
N ILE A 236 13.47 6.72 7.29
CA ILE A 236 13.29 5.81 6.15
C ILE A 236 13.49 6.52 4.81
N ARG A 237 13.06 7.78 4.68
CA ARG A 237 13.27 8.57 3.44
C ARG A 237 14.74 8.73 3.08
N LYS A 238 15.67 8.67 4.04
CA LYS A 238 17.12 8.74 3.77
C LYS A 238 17.63 7.55 2.96
N ALA A 239 16.92 6.42 3.01
CA ALA A 239 17.26 5.26 2.20
C ALA A 239 16.86 5.42 0.73
N PHE A 240 15.97 6.34 0.39
CA PHE A 240 15.63 6.65 -1.00
C PHE A 240 16.61 7.68 -1.51
N VAL A 241 17.43 7.27 -2.48
CA VAL A 241 18.56 8.05 -2.98
C VAL A 241 18.41 8.30 -4.47
N ALA A 242 19.12 9.30 -4.99
CA ALA A 242 19.22 9.48 -6.44
C ALA A 242 20.24 8.49 -7.02
N GLU A 243 20.15 8.26 -8.33
CA GLU A 243 21.24 7.62 -9.07
C GLU A 243 22.50 8.48 -9.07
N GLU A 244 23.64 7.87 -9.35
CA GLU A 244 24.92 8.58 -9.45
C GLU A 244 24.81 9.74 -10.45
N GLY A 245 25.36 10.90 -10.07
CA GLY A 245 25.26 12.14 -10.86
C GLY A 245 23.89 12.83 -10.86
N HIS A 246 22.91 12.34 -10.10
CA HIS A 246 21.57 12.93 -10.01
C HIS A 246 21.25 13.44 -8.60
N ILE A 247 20.17 14.20 -8.48
CA ILE A 247 19.57 14.62 -7.20
C ILE A 247 18.08 14.28 -7.18
N LEU A 248 17.55 13.99 -5.99
CA LEU A 248 16.11 13.92 -5.80
C LEU A 248 15.55 15.36 -5.67
N TYR A 249 14.53 15.67 -6.47
CA TYR A 249 13.84 16.96 -6.43
C TYR A 249 12.44 16.78 -5.84
N SER A 250 12.05 17.63 -4.89
CA SER A 250 10.75 17.60 -4.20
C SER A 250 10.11 18.96 -4.13
#